data_AF-A0A6G1J6G5-F1
#
_entry.id   AF-A0A6G1J6G5-F1
#
_cell.length_a   1.000
_cell.length_b   1.000
_cell.length_c   1.000
_cell.angle_alpha   90.00
_cell.angle_beta   90.00
_cell.angle_gamma   90.00
#
_symmetry.space_group_name_H-M   'P 1'
#
loop_
_entity.id
_entity.type
_entity.pdbx_description
1 polymer ?
#
loop_
_entity_poly.entity_id
_entity_poly.type
_entity_poly.pdbx_seq_one_letter_code
_entity_poly.pdbx_strand_id
1 'polypeptide(L)'
;MPPPTIVTSFLSVVPNEPVLVFSTNEDAARFQSHCRQGRILPDQRHKWVFLPMPSGLLRVRTARGGDVAYDFDSHYHACKFNDSISGLGRIYQNTREKPIFDRSVYLGKL
;
A
#
# COMPACT_ATOMS: atom_id res chain seq x y z
N MET A 1 -17.78 -9.53 7.93
CA MET A 1 -17.46 -8.12 7.66
C MET A 1 -16.51 -8.04 6.47
N PRO A 2 -16.71 -7.14 5.51
CA PRO A 2 -15.81 -6.97 4.36
C PRO A 2 -14.39 -6.60 4.80
N PRO A 3 -13.35 -6.86 3.98
CA PRO A 3 -12.00 -6.40 4.27
C PRO A 3 -11.95 -4.86 4.28
N PRO A 4 -11.05 -4.24 5.08
CA PRO A 4 -10.87 -2.80 5.08
C PRO A 4 -10.39 -2.31 3.71
N THR A 5 -10.97 -1.22 3.23
CA THR A 5 -10.68 -0.70 1.89
C THR A 5 -9.76 0.51 1.98
N ILE A 6 -8.59 0.39 1.33
CA ILE A 6 -7.66 1.51 1.15
C ILE A 6 -8.25 2.43 0.07
N VAL A 7 -8.51 3.68 0.43
CA VAL A 7 -9.05 4.69 -0.49
C VAL A 7 -7.95 5.23 -1.40
N THR A 8 -6.80 5.53 -0.79
CA THR A 8 -5.62 6.04 -1.48
C THR A 8 -4.39 5.80 -0.60
N SER A 9 -3.22 6.14 -1.13
CA SER A 9 -1.96 6.03 -0.42
C SER A 9 -0.98 7.10 -0.88
N PHE A 10 0.00 7.45 -0.05
CA PHE A 10 1.04 8.41 -0.44
C PHE A 10 2.30 8.20 0.39
N LEU A 11 3.39 8.86 -0.01
CA LEU A 11 4.62 8.91 0.79
C LEU A 11 4.61 10.17 1.65
N SER A 12 4.65 10.02 2.98
CA SER A 12 4.87 11.15 3.89
C SER A 12 6.35 11.53 3.88
N VAL A 13 6.65 12.81 4.11
CA VAL A 13 8.03 13.29 4.27
C VAL A 13 8.48 13.18 5.72
N VAL A 14 7.56 13.31 6.68
CA VAL A 14 7.83 13.25 8.13
C VAL A 14 6.73 12.46 8.83
N PRO A 15 7.01 11.22 9.29
CA PRO A 15 8.19 10.41 8.96
C PRO A 15 8.23 10.08 7.45
N ASN A 16 9.42 9.80 6.91
CA ASN A 16 9.59 9.38 5.51
C ASN A 16 9.10 7.95 5.31
N GLU A 17 7.79 7.77 5.18
CA GLU A 17 7.10 6.49 5.25
C GLU A 17 5.87 6.45 4.35
N PRO A 18 5.52 5.29 3.78
CA PRO A 18 4.24 5.09 3.13
C PRO A 18 3.08 5.26 4.12
N VAL A 19 2.01 5.90 3.64
CA VAL A 19 0.77 6.12 4.38
C VAL A 19 -0.37 5.50 3.61
N LEU A 20 -1.13 4.61 4.26
CA LEU A 20 -2.39 4.09 3.76
C LEU A 20 -3.54 4.93 4.33
N VAL A 21 -4.45 5.36 3.47
CA VAL A 21 -5.62 6.16 3.86
C VAL A 21 -6.88 5.31 3.78
N PHE A 22 -7.55 5.14 4.90
CA PHE A 22 -8.81 4.40 5.02
C PHE A 22 -10.02 5.35 5.04
N SER A 23 -11.20 4.79 4.76
CA SER A 23 -12.46 5.57 4.78
C SER A 23 -12.88 5.97 6.21
N THR A 24 -12.64 5.09 7.17
CA THR A 24 -13.09 5.21 8.58
C THR A 24 -11.94 4.93 9.54
N ASN A 25 -12.10 5.36 10.80
CA ASN A 25 -11.12 5.08 11.85
C ASN A 25 -11.16 3.60 12.24
N GLU A 26 -12.34 2.98 12.19
CA GLU A 26 -12.56 1.58 12.48
C GLU A 26 -11.84 0.68 11.48
N ASP A 27 -11.85 1.02 10.18
CA ASP A 27 -11.12 0.28 9.15
C ASP A 27 -9.61 0.38 9.35
N ALA A 28 -9.10 1.58 9.68
CA ALA A 28 -7.68 1.78 9.97
C ALA A 28 -7.23 0.98 11.21
N ALA A 29 -8.00 1.03 12.30
CA ALA A 29 -7.71 0.27 13.52
C ALA A 29 -7.80 -1.24 13.29
N ARG A 30 -8.78 -1.69 12.51
CA ARG A 30 -8.91 -3.10 12.13
C ARG A 30 -7.76 -3.55 11.23
N PHE A 31 -7.33 -2.71 10.29
CA PHE A 31 -6.14 -3.02 9.50
C PHE A 31 -4.90 -3.12 10.40
N GLN A 32 -4.71 -2.17 11.31
CA GLN A 32 -3.60 -2.17 12.26
C GLN A 32 -3.55 -3.44 13.12
N SER A 33 -4.70 -3.97 13.55
CA SER A 33 -4.74 -5.20 14.35
C SER A 33 -4.29 -6.45 13.58
N HIS A 34 -4.37 -6.43 12.25
CA HIS A 34 -3.89 -7.51 11.37
C HIS A 34 -2.47 -7.25 10.85
N CYS A 35 -2.13 -6.00 10.57
CA CYS A 35 -0.82 -5.55 10.09
C CYS A 35 -0.02 -4.93 11.25
N ARG A 36 0.72 -5.77 11.99
CA ARG A 36 1.45 -5.36 13.22
C ARG A 36 2.49 -4.27 13.01
N GLN A 37 3.01 -4.13 11.80
CA GLN A 37 3.97 -3.08 11.44
C GLN A 37 3.29 -1.74 11.14
N GLY A 38 1.98 -1.74 10.87
CA GLY A 38 1.20 -0.54 10.66
C GLY A 38 1.02 0.24 11.96
N ARG A 39 1.18 1.55 11.89
CA ARG A 39 1.02 2.44 13.05
C ARG A 39 0.11 3.61 12.72
N ILE A 40 -0.84 3.86 13.62
CA ILE A 40 -1.61 5.10 13.64
C ILE A 40 -0.88 6.03 14.60
N LEU A 41 -0.44 7.19 14.12
CA LEU A 41 0.28 8.17 14.94
C LEU A 41 -0.72 9.05 15.69
N PRO A 42 -0.49 9.36 16.98
CA PRO A 42 -1.44 10.11 17.81
C PRO A 42 -1.64 11.56 17.33
N ASP A 43 -0.60 12.17 16.77
CA ASP A 43 -0.63 13.56 16.29
C ASP A 43 -1.06 13.67 14.81
N GLN A 44 -1.51 12.57 14.20
CA GLN A 44 -1.91 12.50 12.80
C GLN A 44 -3.37 12.06 12.67
N ARG A 45 -3.90 12.04 11.44
CA ARG A 45 -5.28 11.59 11.21
C ARG A 45 -5.42 10.12 11.57
N HIS A 46 -6.43 9.78 12.37
CA HIS A 46 -6.65 8.40 12.84
C HIS A 46 -7.04 7.42 11.73
N LYS A 47 -7.38 7.93 10.53
CA LYS A 47 -7.63 7.14 9.31
C LYS A 47 -6.35 6.77 8.56
N TRP A 48 -5.20 7.27 9.01
CA TRP A 48 -3.92 7.09 8.34
C TRP A 48 -3.11 6.03 9.07
N VAL A 49 -2.68 5.01 8.32
CA VAL A 49 -1.78 3.99 8.83
C VAL A 49 -0.45 4.16 8.13
N PHE A 50 0.57 4.48 8.91
CA PHE A 50 1.96 4.58 8.46
C PHE A 50 2.58 3.18 8.45
N LEU A 51 3.38 2.91 7.43
CA LEU A 51 4.11 1.66 7.28
C LEU A 51 5.62 1.95 7.27
N PRO A 52 6.46 1.01 7.74
CA PRO A 52 7.90 1.11 7.52
C PRO A 52 8.21 1.24 6.03
N MET A 53 9.26 2.00 5.69
CA MET A 53 9.73 2.13 4.31
C MET A 53 10.08 0.74 3.74
N PRO A 54 9.42 0.29 2.66
CA PRO A 54 9.68 -1.03 2.12
C PRO A 54 10.98 -1.06 1.33
N SER A 55 11.68 -2.19 1.41
CA SER A 55 12.94 -2.41 0.67
C SER A 55 12.71 -2.36 -0.85
N GLY A 56 13.65 -1.77 -1.57
CA GLY A 56 13.62 -1.71 -3.03
C GLY A 56 12.55 -0.79 -3.62
N LEU A 57 11.90 0.05 -2.81
CA LEU A 57 10.98 1.08 -3.32
C LEU A 57 11.75 2.11 -4.12
N LEU A 58 11.37 2.28 -5.39
CA LEU A 58 11.98 3.26 -6.28
C LEU A 58 11.20 4.57 -6.30
N ARG A 59 9.87 4.48 -6.36
CA ARG A 59 8.98 5.65 -6.39
C ARG A 59 7.54 5.28 -6.08
N VAL A 60 6.77 6.29 -5.71
CA VAL A 60 5.31 6.25 -5.58
C VAL A 60 4.71 7.21 -6.60
N ARG A 61 3.71 6.78 -7.36
CA ARG A 61 3.05 7.59 -8.39
C ARG A 61 1.56 7.33 -8.45
N THR A 62 0.80 8.29 -8.95
CA THR A 62 -0.61 8.07 -9.32
C THR A 62 -0.69 7.15 -10.54
N ALA A 63 -1.55 6.14 -10.47
CA ALA A 63 -1.87 5.23 -11.55
C ALA A 63 -3.26 5.55 -12.13
N ARG A 64 -3.69 4.78 -13.15
CA ARG A 64 -5.02 4.98 -13.76
C ARG A 64 -6.13 4.67 -12.74
N GLY A 65 -7.24 5.39 -12.83
CA GLY A 65 -8.40 5.15 -11.96
C GLY A 65 -8.29 5.70 -10.54
N GLY A 66 -7.29 6.54 -10.25
CA GLY A 66 -7.08 7.09 -8.91
C GLY A 66 -6.31 6.18 -7.96
N ASP A 67 -5.84 5.03 -8.47
CA ASP A 67 -4.90 4.17 -7.77
C ASP A 67 -3.55 4.86 -7.56
N VAL A 68 -2.81 4.34 -6.59
CA VAL A 68 -1.45 4.73 -6.25
C VAL A 68 -0.58 3.50 -6.45
N ALA A 69 0.41 3.64 -7.33
CA ALA A 69 1.37 2.59 -7.63
C ALA A 69 2.67 2.82 -6.87
N TYR A 70 3.11 1.77 -6.19
CA TYR A 70 4.43 1.65 -5.59
C TYR A 70 5.30 0.83 -6.53
N ASP A 71 6.27 1.47 -7.18
CA ASP A 71 7.17 0.80 -8.13
C ASP A 71 8.44 0.32 -7.39
N PHE A 72 8.77 -0.96 -7.54
CA PHE A 72 9.92 -1.62 -6.91
C PHE A 72 10.99 -2.02 -7.93
N ASP A 73 12.22 -2.21 -7.46
CA ASP A 73 13.34 -2.70 -8.27
C ASP A 73 13.13 -4.14 -8.80
N SER A 74 12.34 -4.95 -8.08
CA SER A 74 12.15 -6.38 -8.30
C SER A 74 10.73 -6.82 -7.94
N HIS A 75 10.25 -7.88 -8.60
CA HIS A 75 8.96 -8.49 -8.30
C HIS A 75 8.93 -9.07 -6.88
N TYR A 76 10.05 -9.59 -6.39
CA TYR A 76 10.17 -10.10 -5.02
C TYR A 76 9.86 -9.01 -3.98
N HIS A 77 10.43 -7.80 -4.13
CA HIS A 77 10.14 -6.69 -3.22
C HIS A 77 8.68 -6.22 -3.32
N ALA A 78 8.10 -6.20 -4.51
CA ALA A 78 6.68 -5.92 -4.71
C ALA A 78 5.78 -6.93 -3.96
N CYS A 79 6.02 -8.23 -4.13
CA CYS A 79 5.27 -9.29 -3.42
C CYS A 79 5.44 -9.17 -1.91
N LYS A 80 6.69 -9.01 -1.42
CA LYS A 80 6.95 -8.85 0.01
C LYS A 80 6.22 -7.66 0.60
N PHE A 81 6.18 -6.52 -0.10
CA PHE A 81 5.40 -5.37 0.34
C PHE A 81 3.91 -5.68 0.37
N ASN A 82 3.37 -6.32 -0.68
CA ASN A 82 1.95 -6.67 -0.73
C ASN A 82 1.54 -7.63 0.39
N ASP A 83 2.35 -8.65 0.66
CA ASP A 83 2.14 -9.58 1.78
C ASP A 83 2.15 -8.84 3.12
N SER A 84 3.05 -7.86 3.25
CA SER A 84 3.18 -7.05 4.47
C SER A 84 1.93 -6.19 4.76
N ILE A 85 1.14 -5.86 3.74
CA ILE A 85 -0.16 -5.19 3.86
C ILE A 85 -1.34 -6.17 3.72
N SER A 86 -1.11 -7.45 4.03
CA SER A 86 -2.12 -8.52 4.00
C SER A 86 -2.77 -8.73 2.63
N GLY A 87 -2.04 -8.48 1.55
CA GLY A 87 -2.50 -8.69 0.18
C GLY A 87 -3.59 -7.71 -0.27
N LEU A 88 -3.77 -6.57 0.41
CA LEU A 88 -4.76 -5.56 0.04
C LEU A 88 -4.40 -4.81 -1.25
N GLY A 89 -3.14 -4.89 -1.68
CA GLY A 89 -2.70 -4.37 -2.97
C GLY A 89 -2.84 -5.37 -4.10
N ARG A 90 -2.82 -4.83 -5.31
CA ARG A 90 -2.88 -5.61 -6.55
C ARG A 90 -1.49 -5.65 -7.18
N ILE A 91 -1.04 -6.84 -7.58
CA ILE A 91 0.11 -7.05 -8.45
C ILE A 91 -0.42 -7.76 -9.69
N TYR A 92 -0.20 -7.18 -10.88
CA TYR A 92 -0.68 -7.80 -12.11
C TYR A 92 0.27 -8.91 -12.56
N GLN A 93 -0.32 -10.04 -12.97
CA GLN A 93 0.45 -11.17 -13.50
C GLN A 93 0.95 -10.88 -14.91
N ASN A 94 1.94 -11.67 -15.34
CA ASN A 94 2.40 -11.68 -16.72
C ASN A 94 1.23 -11.97 -17.66
N THR A 95 1.10 -11.14 -18.69
CA THR A 95 0.22 -11.42 -19.82
C THR A 95 1.09 -11.70 -21.05
N ARG A 96 0.49 -12.25 -22.11
CA ARG A 96 1.20 -12.39 -23.40
C ARG A 96 1.73 -11.04 -23.93
N GLU A 97 1.05 -9.95 -23.57
CA GLU A 97 1.40 -8.57 -23.96
C GLU A 97 2.43 -7.92 -23.03
N LYS A 98 2.54 -8.38 -21.78
CA LYS A 98 3.55 -7.95 -20.80
C LYS A 98 4.21 -9.18 -20.18
N PRO A 99 5.30 -9.68 -20.81
CA PRO A 99 5.94 -10.93 -20.38
C PRO A 99 6.78 -10.78 -19.10
N ILE A 100 7.01 -9.56 -18.62
CA ILE A 100 7.80 -9.27 -17.42
C ILE A 100 6.88 -9.11 -16.23
N PHE A 101 7.23 -9.77 -15.11
CA PHE A 101 6.48 -9.67 -13.86
C PHE A 101 6.34 -8.22 -13.42
N ASP A 102 5.12 -7.83 -13.07
CA ASP A 102 4.89 -6.48 -12.58
C ASP A 102 5.66 -6.30 -11.28
N ARG A 103 6.41 -5.21 -11.22
CA ARG A 103 7.22 -4.81 -10.07
C ARG A 103 6.50 -3.71 -9.30
N SER A 104 5.20 -3.55 -9.54
CA SER A 104 4.40 -2.48 -8.97
C SER A 104 3.25 -3.05 -8.15
N VAL A 105 3.00 -2.42 -7.00
CA VAL A 105 1.83 -2.71 -6.15
C VAL A 105 0.85 -1.54 -6.27
N TYR A 106 -0.38 -1.83 -6.69
CA TYR A 106 -1.41 -0.82 -6.89
C TYR A 106 -2.39 -0.82 -5.71
N LEU A 107 -2.56 0.35 -5.10
CA LEU A 107 -3.42 0.59 -3.94
C LEU A 107 -4.43 1.68 -4.25
N GLY A 108 -5.68 1.47 -3.86
CA GLY A 108 -6.75 2.41 -4.17
C GLY A 108 -8.05 1.68 -4.45
N LYS A 109 -9.07 2.46 -4.79
CA LYS A 109 -10.42 1.96 -5.02
C LYS A 109 -10.49 1.24 -6.37
N LEU A 110 -10.99 0.00 -6.36
CA LEU A 110 -11.77 -0.53 -7.49
C LEU A 110 -13.02 0.32 -7.69
#